data_AF-A0AA37HEI3-F1
#
_entry.id   AF-A0AA37HEI3-F1
#
_cell.length_a   1.000
_cell.length_b   1.000
_cell.length_c   1.000
_cell.angle_alpha   90.00
_cell.angle_beta   90.00
_cell.angle_gamma   90.00
#
_symmetry.space_group_name_H-M   'P 1'
#
loop_
_entity.id
_entity.type
_entity.pdbx_description
1 polymer ?
#
loop_
_entity_poly.entity_id
_entity_poly.type
_entity_poly.pdbx_seq_one_letter_code
_entity_poly.pdbx_strand_id
1 'polypeptide(L)'
;MATTTTAKGILDTETDSYTGFNNGTRYSVTSFNISNLVGTDGDANLSKIIDMVDKAIAKVTDAGTKLGANKTQIDGQKTFVDTLMKANDRTIGILVDADIEEESTKLKALQTQQQLAVQALSIANSSSQNVLSLFR
;
A
#
# COMPACT_ATOMS: atom_id res chain seq x y z
N MET A 1 29.94 26.77 -13.64
CA MET A 1 28.72 27.22 -12.94
C MET A 1 27.59 26.29 -13.36
N ALA A 2 27.15 25.40 -12.47
CA ALA A 2 26.03 24.50 -12.77
C ALA A 2 24.74 25.33 -12.67
N THR A 3 24.16 25.65 -13.81
CA THR A 3 22.84 26.27 -13.87
C THR A 3 21.83 25.23 -13.41
N THR A 4 21.36 25.33 -12.17
CA THR A 4 20.17 24.60 -11.71
C THR A 4 18.99 25.16 -12.48
N THR A 5 18.67 24.57 -13.63
CA THR A 5 17.38 24.81 -14.29
C THR A 5 16.33 24.32 -13.30
N THR A 6 15.67 25.26 -12.60
CA THR A 6 14.55 24.97 -11.71
C THR A 6 13.62 24.00 -12.43
N ALA A 7 13.28 22.88 -11.80
CA ALA A 7 12.38 21.90 -12.41
C ALA A 7 11.06 22.60 -12.76
N LYS A 8 10.79 22.78 -14.05
CA LYS A 8 9.62 23.51 -14.54
C LYS A 8 8.42 22.58 -14.61
N GLY A 9 7.29 23.04 -14.09
CA GLY A 9 6.01 22.34 -14.20
C GLY A 9 5.38 22.44 -15.60
N ILE A 10 4.23 21.79 -15.79
CA ILE A 10 3.51 21.81 -17.07
C ILE A 10 3.20 23.23 -17.55
N LEU A 11 2.84 24.14 -16.63
CA LEU A 11 2.48 25.53 -16.95
C LEU A 11 3.68 26.49 -17.01
N ASP A 12 4.81 26.11 -16.40
CA ASP A 12 6.03 26.91 -16.34
C ASP A 12 7.02 26.56 -17.46
N THR A 13 6.77 25.47 -18.19
CA THR A 13 7.62 25.06 -19.31
C THR A 13 7.60 26.12 -20.41
N GLU A 14 8.75 26.77 -20.61
CA GLU A 14 8.97 27.77 -21.66
C GLU A 14 9.02 27.10 -23.04
N THR A 15 7.97 27.28 -23.83
CA THR A 15 7.76 26.45 -25.03
C THR A 15 8.06 27.20 -26.32
N ASP A 16 7.87 28.53 -26.38
CA ASP A 16 8.03 29.32 -27.61
C ASP A 16 8.55 30.75 -27.35
N SER A 17 9.16 31.37 -28.36
CA SER A 17 9.69 32.74 -28.33
C SER A 17 8.91 33.66 -29.27
N TYR A 18 8.57 34.86 -28.79
CA TYR A 18 8.03 35.97 -29.61
C TYR A 18 8.99 37.17 -29.58
N THR A 19 9.15 37.85 -30.72
CA THR A 19 10.08 38.98 -30.92
C THR A 19 9.54 40.34 -30.44
N GLY A 20 8.43 40.40 -29.69
CA GLY A 20 7.89 41.66 -29.14
C GLY A 20 8.22 41.93 -27.66
N PHE A 21 8.69 40.93 -26.91
CA PHE A 21 9.16 41.09 -25.54
C PHE A 21 10.64 40.74 -25.49
N ASN A 22 11.50 41.76 -25.54
CA ASN A 22 12.96 41.62 -25.50
C ASN A 22 13.49 40.43 -26.33
N ASN A 23 13.59 40.61 -27.64
CA ASN A 23 14.54 39.90 -28.50
C ASN A 23 14.79 38.41 -28.15
N GLY A 24 13.79 37.54 -28.37
CA GLY A 24 13.98 36.08 -28.27
C GLY A 24 13.64 35.45 -26.91
N THR A 25 13.03 36.19 -25.99
CA THR A 25 12.62 35.65 -24.68
C THR A 25 11.52 34.59 -24.83
N ARG A 26 11.75 33.40 -24.26
CA ARG A 26 10.78 32.31 -24.21
C ARG A 26 9.72 32.62 -23.15
N TYR A 27 8.47 32.26 -23.40
CA TYR A 27 7.38 32.43 -22.43
C TYR A 27 6.71 31.11 -22.09
N SER A 28 6.02 31.10 -20.96
CA SER A 28 5.24 29.98 -20.42
C SER A 28 3.78 30.41 -20.20
N VAL A 29 2.90 29.46 -19.91
CA VAL A 29 1.48 29.75 -19.62
C VAL A 29 1.32 30.67 -18.40
N THR A 30 2.30 30.68 -17.49
CA THR A 30 2.29 31.55 -16.31
C THR A 30 2.86 32.95 -16.56
N SER A 31 3.62 33.16 -17.65
CA SER A 31 4.40 34.39 -17.85
C SER A 31 4.08 35.17 -19.13
N PHE A 32 3.24 34.64 -20.03
CA PHE A 32 2.87 35.35 -21.25
C PHE A 32 2.07 36.64 -20.98
N ASN A 33 2.28 37.66 -21.81
CA ASN A 33 1.59 38.94 -21.74
C ASN A 33 1.06 39.34 -23.13
N ILE A 34 -0.18 39.80 -23.20
CA ILE A 34 -0.86 40.17 -24.46
C ILE A 34 -1.03 41.69 -24.65
N SER A 35 -0.63 42.52 -23.69
CA SER A 35 -0.93 43.95 -23.67
C SER A 35 -0.24 44.75 -24.77
N ASN A 36 0.85 44.23 -25.35
CA ASN A 36 1.63 44.87 -26.41
C ASN A 36 1.48 44.18 -27.77
N LEU A 37 0.53 43.25 -27.91
CA LEU A 37 0.26 42.57 -29.17
C LEU A 37 -0.58 43.49 -30.07
N VAL A 38 -0.01 43.94 -31.19
CA VAL A 38 -0.67 44.83 -32.16
C VAL A 38 -0.33 44.43 -33.60
N GLY A 39 -1.29 44.62 -34.51
CA GLY A 39 -1.13 44.34 -35.94
C GLY A 39 -1.06 42.85 -36.30
N THR A 40 -0.84 42.56 -37.58
CA THR A 40 -0.85 41.19 -38.14
C THR A 40 0.21 40.27 -37.51
N ASP A 41 1.36 40.82 -37.11
CA ASP A 41 2.37 40.07 -36.35
C ASP A 41 1.86 39.73 -34.95
N GLY A 42 1.10 40.63 -34.31
CA GLY A 42 0.47 40.35 -33.02
C GLY A 42 -0.51 39.18 -33.09
N ASP A 43 -1.36 39.16 -34.13
CA ASP A 43 -2.35 38.09 -34.35
C ASP A 43 -1.69 36.71 -34.50
N ALA A 44 -0.60 36.62 -35.27
CA ALA A 44 0.14 35.38 -35.46
C ALA A 44 0.73 34.84 -34.14
N ASN A 45 1.11 35.72 -33.21
CA ASN A 45 1.65 35.30 -31.92
C ASN A 45 0.58 35.00 -30.90
N LEU A 46 -0.58 35.66 -30.98
CA LEU A 46 -1.75 35.28 -30.20
C LEU A 46 -2.17 33.84 -30.52
N SER A 47 -2.17 33.46 -31.79
CA SER A 47 -2.44 32.08 -32.22
C SER A 47 -1.47 31.08 -31.57
N LYS A 48 -0.17 31.39 -31.50
CA LYS A 48 0.83 30.52 -30.84
C LYS A 48 0.65 30.44 -29.34
N ILE A 49 0.26 31.54 -28.68
CA ILE A 49 -0.06 31.55 -27.25
C ILE A 49 -1.27 30.65 -26.98
N ILE A 50 -2.32 30.73 -27.81
CA ILE A 50 -3.49 29.85 -27.73
C ILE A 50 -3.08 28.39 -27.89
N ASP A 51 -2.28 28.06 -28.92
CA ASP A 51 -1.79 26.69 -29.14
C ASP A 51 -0.97 26.16 -27.95
N MET A 52 -0.17 27.02 -27.31
CA MET A 52 0.58 26.66 -26.10
C MET A 52 -0.36 26.34 -24.93
N VAL A 53 -1.36 27.20 -24.70
CA VAL A 53 -2.35 27.00 -23.63
C VAL A 53 -3.14 25.71 -23.87
N ASP A 54 -3.56 25.42 -25.11
CA ASP A 54 -4.27 24.19 -25.45
C ASP A 54 -3.40 22.94 -25.18
N LYS A 55 -2.12 22.98 -25.55
CA LYS A 55 -1.17 21.91 -25.22
C LYS A 55 -0.97 21.76 -23.72
N ALA A 56 -0.95 22.86 -22.97
CA ALA A 56 -0.82 22.82 -21.52
C ALA A 56 -2.07 22.22 -20.87
N ILE A 57 -3.27 22.58 -21.33
CA ILE A 57 -4.54 21.98 -20.90
C ILE A 57 -4.54 20.48 -21.19
N ALA A 58 -4.11 20.06 -22.39
CA ALA A 58 -4.01 18.64 -22.75
C ALA A 58 -3.04 17.89 -21.82
N LYS A 59 -1.88 18.48 -21.49
CA LYS A 59 -0.91 17.89 -20.56
C LYS A 59 -1.43 17.81 -19.12
N VAL A 60 -2.11 18.86 -18.63
CA VAL A 60 -2.74 18.84 -17.30
C VAL A 60 -3.82 17.78 -17.23
N THR A 61 -4.62 17.64 -18.29
CA THR A 61 -5.65 16.60 -18.40
C THR A 61 -5.03 15.21 -18.37
N ASP A 62 -3.99 14.95 -19.15
CA ASP A 62 -3.25 13.67 -19.15
C ASP A 62 -2.60 13.37 -17.79
N ALA A 63 -2.03 14.38 -17.12
CA ALA A 63 -1.52 14.22 -15.76
C ALA A 63 -2.64 13.87 -14.77
N GLY A 64 -3.80 14.50 -14.91
CA GLY A 64 -4.99 14.22 -14.11
C GLY A 64 -5.54 12.80 -14.33
N THR A 65 -5.61 12.33 -15.59
CA THR A 65 -6.06 10.96 -15.89
C THR A 65 -5.10 9.91 -15.34
N LYS A 66 -3.78 10.12 -15.48
CA LYS A 66 -2.76 9.25 -14.88
C LYS A 66 -2.86 9.21 -13.36
N LEU A 67 -3.04 10.37 -12.72
CA LEU A 67 -3.23 10.45 -11.27
C LEU A 67 -4.51 9.71 -10.84
N GLY A 68 -5.60 9.87 -11.59
CA GLY A 68 -6.85 9.15 -11.35
C GLY A 68 -6.70 7.64 -11.47
N ALA A 69 -6.04 7.16 -12.53
CA ALA A 69 -5.76 5.74 -12.73
C ALA A 69 -4.87 5.16 -11.61
N ASN A 70 -3.81 5.88 -11.23
CA ASN A 70 -2.95 5.49 -10.12
C ASN A 70 -3.71 5.45 -8.79
N LYS A 71 -4.60 6.42 -8.55
CA LYS A 71 -5.47 6.42 -7.37
C LYS A 71 -6.35 5.15 -7.34
N THR A 72 -7.01 4.81 -8.44
CA THR A 72 -7.82 3.59 -8.51
C THR A 72 -6.98 2.33 -8.28
N GLN A 73 -5.76 2.28 -8.83
CA GLN A 73 -4.84 1.16 -8.58
C GLN A 73 -4.46 1.04 -7.10
N ILE A 74 -4.11 2.15 -6.46
CA ILE A 74 -3.78 2.20 -5.03
C ILE A 74 -4.98 1.80 -4.17
N ASP A 75 -6.18 2.29 -4.49
CA ASP A 75 -7.40 1.93 -3.77
C ASP A 75 -7.71 0.42 -3.89
N GLY A 76 -7.43 -0.19 -5.06
CA GLY A 76 -7.50 -1.64 -5.26
C GLY A 76 -6.45 -2.41 -4.45
N GLN A 77 -5.20 -1.95 -4.44
CA GLN A 77 -4.13 -2.54 -3.62
C GLN A 77 -4.45 -2.48 -2.13
N LYS A 78 -4.97 -1.35 -1.65
CA LYS A 78 -5.42 -1.20 -0.26
C LYS A 78 -6.49 -2.23 0.09
N THR A 79 -7.50 -2.38 -0.76
CA THR A 79 -8.59 -3.36 -0.54
C THR A 79 -8.06 -4.80 -0.51
N PHE A 80 -7.12 -5.13 -1.39
CA PHE A 80 -6.47 -6.43 -1.41
C PHE A 80 -5.70 -6.69 -0.11
N VAL A 81 -4.87 -5.74 0.33
CA VAL A 81 -4.11 -5.85 1.59
C VAL A 81 -5.06 -5.95 2.79
N ASP A 82 -6.13 -5.17 2.84
CA ASP A 82 -7.14 -5.24 3.90
C ASP A 82 -7.80 -6.63 3.96
N THR A 83 -8.07 -7.22 2.79
CA THR A 83 -8.65 -8.57 2.69
C THR A 83 -7.65 -9.64 3.11
N LEU A 84 -6.38 -9.51 2.71
CA LEU A 84 -5.31 -10.40 3.14
C LEU A 84 -5.09 -10.35 4.65
N MET A 85 -5.08 -9.16 5.25
CA MET A 85 -4.96 -9.02 6.70
C MET A 85 -6.12 -9.72 7.42
N LYS A 86 -7.37 -9.48 7.00
CA LYS A 86 -8.53 -10.16 7.57
C LYS A 86 -8.49 -11.68 7.41
N ALA A 87 -8.01 -12.17 6.26
CA ALA A 87 -7.85 -13.60 6.04
C ALA A 87 -6.75 -14.18 6.94
N ASN A 88 -5.61 -13.49 7.06
CA ASN A 88 -4.50 -13.88 7.91
C ASN A 88 -4.91 -13.90 9.40
N ASP A 89 -5.63 -12.88 9.88
CA ASP A 89 -6.14 -12.85 11.26
C ASP A 89 -7.04 -14.06 11.55
N ARG A 90 -7.92 -14.43 10.60
CA ARG A 90 -8.75 -15.63 10.72
C ARG A 90 -7.91 -16.91 10.70
N THR A 91 -6.93 -17.00 9.81
CA THR A 91 -6.05 -18.17 9.71
C THR A 91 -5.22 -18.34 10.98
N ILE A 92 -4.63 -17.26 11.51
CA ILE A 92 -3.89 -17.28 12.77
C ILE A 92 -4.83 -17.68 13.92
N GLY A 93 -6.04 -17.13 13.98
CA GLY A 93 -7.03 -17.54 14.99
C GLY A 93 -7.32 -19.04 14.95
N ILE A 94 -7.54 -19.61 13.75
CA ILE A 94 -7.78 -21.05 13.58
C ILE A 94 -6.56 -21.88 14.02
N LEU A 95 -5.35 -21.46 13.65
CA LEU A 95 -4.12 -22.17 14.02
C LEU A 95 -3.88 -22.11 15.54
N VAL A 96 -4.11 -20.97 16.17
CA VAL A 96 -3.98 -20.81 17.62
C VAL A 96 -5.04 -21.61 18.37
N ASP A 97 -6.30 -21.58 17.93
CA ASP A 97 -7.36 -22.38 18.53
C ASP A 97 -7.06 -23.88 18.39
N ALA A 98 -6.58 -24.32 17.23
CA ALA A 98 -6.16 -25.70 17.00
C ALA A 98 -4.98 -26.12 17.90
N ASP A 99 -3.96 -25.27 18.04
CA ASP A 99 -2.82 -25.53 18.94
C ASP A 99 -3.27 -25.64 20.41
N ILE A 100 -4.22 -24.80 20.85
CA ILE A 100 -4.79 -24.87 22.20
C ILE A 100 -5.61 -26.16 22.38
N GLU A 101 -6.38 -26.59 21.39
CA GLU A 101 -7.14 -27.85 21.43
C GLU A 101 -6.21 -29.08 21.50
N GLU A 102 -5.11 -29.10 20.75
CA GLU A 102 -4.12 -30.18 20.79
C GLU A 102 -3.45 -30.26 22.17
N GLU A 103 -2.96 -29.15 22.69
CA GLU A 103 -2.30 -29.11 24.00
C GLU A 103 -3.29 -29.44 25.13
N SER A 104 -4.55 -28.99 25.04
CA SER A 104 -5.61 -29.34 25.99
C SER A 104 -5.94 -30.83 25.97
N THR A 105 -5.94 -31.44 24.79
CA THR A 105 -6.16 -32.89 24.62
C THR A 105 -4.99 -33.68 25.19
N LYS A 106 -3.76 -33.23 24.93
CA LYS A 106 -2.54 -33.82 25.48
C LYS A 106 -2.50 -33.73 27.00
N LEU A 107 -2.90 -32.60 27.59
CA LEU A 107 -3.01 -32.44 29.03
C LEU A 107 -4.03 -33.41 29.65
N LYS A 108 -5.22 -33.55 29.04
CA LYS A 108 -6.24 -34.52 29.49
C LYS A 108 -5.76 -35.96 29.38
N ALA A 109 -5.04 -36.30 28.31
CA ALA A 109 -4.44 -37.61 28.14
C ALA A 109 -3.40 -37.89 29.23
N LEU A 110 -2.55 -36.91 29.54
CA LEU A 110 -1.55 -37.02 30.60
C LEU A 110 -2.20 -37.18 31.99
N GLN A 111 -3.27 -36.43 32.29
CA GLN A 111 -4.03 -36.57 33.53
C GLN A 111 -4.66 -37.97 33.65
N THR A 112 -5.22 -38.49 32.55
CA THR A 112 -5.79 -39.84 32.51
C THR A 112 -4.71 -40.90 32.74
N GLN A 113 -3.53 -40.72 32.11
CA GLN A 113 -2.38 -41.60 32.32
C GLN A 113 -1.92 -41.58 33.78
N GLN A 114 -1.89 -40.41 34.44
CA GLN A 114 -1.56 -40.30 35.86
C GLN A 114 -2.60 -40.97 36.75
N GLN A 115 -3.90 -40.79 36.47
CA GLN A 115 -4.97 -41.46 37.22
C GLN A 115 -4.87 -42.99 37.09
N LEU A 116 -4.56 -43.50 35.90
CA LEU A 116 -4.30 -44.92 35.67
C LEU A 116 -3.02 -45.39 36.39
N ALA A 117 -1.96 -44.57 36.40
CA ALA A 117 -0.73 -44.89 37.12
C ALA A 117 -0.94 -44.99 38.64
N VAL A 118 -1.73 -44.08 39.23
CA VAL A 118 -2.09 -44.12 40.66
C VAL A 118 -2.95 -45.35 40.96
N GLN A 119 -3.94 -45.66 40.11
CA GLN A 119 -4.73 -46.89 40.27
C GLN A 119 -3.86 -48.14 40.16
N ALA A 120 -2.95 -48.21 39.19
CA ALA A 120 -2.01 -49.31 39.04
C ALA A 120 -1.09 -49.45 40.27
N LEU A 121 -0.62 -48.33 40.85
CA LEU A 121 0.20 -48.33 42.06
C LEU A 121 -0.61 -48.81 43.29
N SER A 122 -1.86 -48.38 43.42
CA SER A 122 -2.80 -48.85 44.46
C SER A 122 -3.08 -50.35 44.36
N ILE A 123 -3.29 -50.86 43.14
CA ILE A 123 -3.48 -52.29 42.87
C ILE A 123 -2.20 -53.08 43.18
N ALA A 124 -1.02 -52.58 42.79
CA ALA A 124 0.25 -53.23 43.09
C ALA A 124 0.53 -53.30 44.60
N ASN A 125 0.20 -52.24 45.34
CA ASN A 125 0.43 -52.18 46.78
C ASN A 125 -0.56 -53.08 47.56
N SER A 126 -1.85 -53.06 47.18
CA SER A 126 -2.86 -53.97 47.75
C SER A 126 -2.62 -55.44 47.39
N SER A 127 -2.17 -55.74 46.16
CA SER A 127 -1.78 -57.09 45.73
C SER A 127 -0.59 -57.60 46.56
N SER A 128 0.43 -56.77 46.79
CA SER A 128 1.59 -57.13 47.63
C SER A 128 1.20 -57.41 49.07
N GLN A 129 0.25 -56.64 49.63
CA GLN A 129 -0.28 -56.88 50.98
C GLN A 129 -1.10 -58.19 51.09
N ASN A 130 -1.90 -58.51 50.08
CA ASN A 130 -2.63 -59.79 50.01
C ASN A 130 -1.69 -60.99 49.93
N VAL A 131 -0.58 -60.90 49.19
CA VAL A 131 0.44 -61.96 49.15
C VAL A 131 1.07 -62.15 50.53
N LEU A 132 1.38 -61.08 51.26
CA LEU A 132 1.96 -61.17 52.60
C LEU A 132 1.00 -61.80 53.63
N SER A 133 -0.32 -61.62 53.45
CA SER A 133 -1.36 -62.30 54.25
C SER A 133 -1.42 -63.81 54.04
N LEU A 134 -0.98 -64.32 52.88
CA LEU A 134 -0.99 -65.75 52.56
C LEU A 134 0.22 -66.49 53.13
N PHE A 135 1.24 -65.75 53.58
CA PHE A 135 2.44 -66.29 54.22
C PHE A 135 2.44 -66.11 55.74
N ARG A 136 1.27 -65.80 56.34
CA ARG A 136 1.06 -65.71 57.79
C ARG A 136 0.12 -66.80 58.29
#